data_AF-A0AAX2S9T3-F1
#
_entry.id   AF-A0AAX2S9T3-F1
#
_cell.length_a   1.000
_cell.length_b   1.000
_cell.length_c   1.000
_cell.angle_alpha   90.00
_cell.angle_beta   90.00
_cell.angle_gamma   90.00
#
_symmetry.space_group_name_H-M   'P 1'
#
loop_
_entity.id
_entity.type
_entity.pdbx_description
1 polymer ?
#
loop_
_entity_poly.entity_id
_entity_poly.type
_entity_poly.pdbx_seq_one_letter_code
_entity_poly.pdbx_strand_id
1 'polypeptide(L)'
;MSGHTAGNADRDEVPTSVEAAVARARAELAAYLRVPESAARDLDRIDGAPNATAWASTTWRGLTALADYARDVREHGFTGGFWHWCVQQGSWPATPKKLAMSESQTVANNAQMSAKRVFKVSKAVDPSGEMFMRAHLKISEGGGDLAPRVYFHDDTGGKTGCVHVGFVGPHYLVPNTKA
;
A
#
# COMPACT_ATOMS: atom_id res chain seq x y z
N MET A 1 -44.32 -5.49 -13.10
CA MET A 1 -43.17 -5.57 -14.02
C MET A 1 -42.16 -4.52 -13.56
N SER A 2 -41.51 -4.74 -12.42
CA SER A 2 -40.23 -5.47 -12.27
C SER A 2 -39.08 -4.79 -12.99
N GLY A 3 -38.13 -4.31 -12.19
CA GLY A 3 -36.86 -3.73 -12.63
C GLY A 3 -36.13 -3.08 -11.46
N HIS A 4 -35.80 -3.86 -10.43
CA HIS A 4 -34.86 -3.46 -9.38
C HIS A 4 -33.45 -3.38 -9.99
N THR A 5 -32.86 -2.19 -10.06
CA THR A 5 -31.43 -2.02 -10.33
C THR A 5 -30.69 -2.12 -9.00
N ALA A 6 -30.44 -3.36 -8.55
CA ALA A 6 -29.45 -3.62 -7.51
C ALA A 6 -28.06 -3.50 -8.15
N GLY A 7 -27.51 -2.29 -8.17
CA GLY A 7 -26.24 -2.04 -8.85
C GLY A 7 -25.67 -0.67 -8.54
N ASN A 8 -25.45 -0.37 -7.25
CA ASN A 8 -24.46 0.66 -6.87
C ASN A 8 -24.07 0.69 -5.39
N ALA A 9 -24.80 0.01 -4.49
CA ALA A 9 -24.55 0.14 -3.04
C ALA A 9 -23.24 -0.51 -2.55
N ASP A 10 -22.73 -1.53 -3.26
CA ASP A 10 -21.57 -2.34 -2.84
C ASP A 10 -20.22 -1.64 -3.13
N ARG A 11 -20.19 -0.68 -4.07
CA ARG A 11 -18.95 0.01 -4.46
C ARG A 11 -18.51 1.09 -3.46
N ASP A 12 -19.40 1.55 -2.61
CA ASP A 12 -19.08 2.60 -1.62
C ASP A 12 -18.85 2.03 -0.21
N GLU A 13 -19.03 0.71 -0.02
CA GLU A 13 -18.86 0.10 1.30
C GLU A 13 -17.38 -0.02 1.67
N VAL A 14 -17.01 0.62 2.77
CA VAL A 14 -15.64 0.61 3.28
C VAL A 14 -15.32 -0.79 3.81
N PRO A 15 -14.20 -1.41 3.38
CA PRO A 15 -13.81 -2.72 3.87
C PRO A 15 -13.70 -2.75 5.40
N THR A 16 -14.26 -3.79 6.01
CA THR A 16 -14.28 -3.96 7.48
C THR A 16 -13.08 -4.73 8.02
N SER A 17 -12.29 -5.36 7.14
CA SER A 17 -11.01 -6.02 7.43
C SER A 17 -9.93 -5.61 6.41
N VAL A 18 -8.66 -5.68 6.82
CA VAL A 18 -7.52 -5.41 5.94
C VAL A 18 -7.43 -6.47 4.84
N GLU A 19 -7.77 -7.72 5.13
CA GLU A 19 -7.92 -8.76 4.10
C GLU A 19 -8.94 -8.35 3.02
N ALA A 20 -10.12 -7.86 3.42
CA ALA A 20 -11.13 -7.39 2.47
C ALA A 20 -10.63 -6.19 1.68
N ALA A 21 -9.92 -5.24 2.30
CA ALA A 21 -9.33 -4.10 1.60
C ALA A 21 -8.31 -4.54 0.53
N VAL A 22 -7.47 -5.52 0.83
CA VAL A 22 -6.48 -6.07 -0.10
C VAL A 22 -7.15 -6.85 -1.23
N ALA A 23 -8.12 -7.71 -0.92
CA ALA A 23 -8.87 -8.47 -1.91
C ALA A 23 -9.60 -7.55 -2.88
N ARG A 24 -10.25 -6.51 -2.35
CA ARG A 24 -10.93 -5.48 -3.13
C ARG A 24 -9.97 -4.70 -4.02
N ALA A 25 -8.82 -4.29 -3.50
CA ALA A 25 -7.79 -3.61 -4.30
C ALA A 25 -7.27 -4.47 -5.46
N ARG A 26 -7.13 -5.79 -5.27
CA ARG A 26 -6.75 -6.70 -6.36
C ARG A 26 -7.81 -6.76 -7.46
N ALA A 27 -9.08 -6.76 -7.08
CA ALA A 27 -10.21 -6.85 -8.02
C ALA A 27 -10.47 -5.53 -8.77
N GLU A 28 -10.44 -4.41 -8.05
CA GLU A 28 -10.92 -3.11 -8.55
C GLU A 28 -9.79 -2.17 -8.97
N LEU A 29 -8.61 -2.31 -8.37
CA LEU A 29 -7.47 -1.41 -8.58
C LEU A 29 -6.31 -2.09 -9.32
N ALA A 30 -6.53 -3.25 -9.96
CA ALA A 30 -5.70 -3.70 -11.08
C ALA A 30 -5.69 -2.58 -12.16
N ALA A 31 -5.19 -2.71 -13.38
CA ALA A 31 -4.94 -1.51 -14.24
C ALA A 31 -3.90 -0.49 -13.71
N TYR A 32 -3.92 -0.03 -12.44
CA TYR A 32 -3.03 0.99 -11.87
C TYR A 32 -2.19 0.53 -10.66
N LEU A 33 -2.73 -0.38 -9.85
CA LEU A 33 -2.07 -0.96 -8.69
C LEU A 33 -1.87 -2.46 -8.89
N ARG A 34 -0.75 -3.00 -8.42
CA ARG A 34 -0.48 -4.45 -8.39
C ARG A 34 -0.22 -4.88 -6.97
N VAL A 35 -1.07 -5.79 -6.47
CA VAL A 35 -0.95 -6.36 -5.13
C VAL A 35 -0.90 -7.89 -5.25
N PRO A 36 0.28 -8.52 -5.40
CA PRO A 36 0.39 -9.97 -5.49
C PRO A 36 -0.10 -10.65 -4.21
N GLU A 37 -0.47 -11.92 -4.29
CA GLU A 37 -0.86 -12.72 -3.11
C GLU A 37 0.18 -12.66 -2.01
N SER A 38 1.45 -12.76 -2.38
CA SER A 38 2.60 -12.71 -1.47
C SER A 38 2.76 -11.41 -0.69
N ALA A 39 2.11 -10.32 -1.12
CA ALA A 39 2.16 -9.05 -0.40
C ALA A 39 1.39 -9.09 0.92
N ALA A 40 0.30 -9.85 1.00
CA ALA A 40 -0.48 -9.97 2.23
C ALA A 40 0.26 -10.86 3.25
N ARG A 41 0.56 -10.34 4.43
CA ARG A 41 1.31 -11.04 5.49
C ARG A 41 0.61 -10.86 6.84
N ASP A 42 0.31 -11.98 7.50
CA ASP A 42 -0.27 -12.05 8.85
C ASP A 42 -1.48 -11.09 9.05
N LEU A 43 -2.37 -11.04 8.05
CA LEU A 43 -3.55 -10.16 8.09
C LEU A 43 -4.57 -10.61 9.14
N ASP A 44 -4.65 -11.91 9.44
CA ASP A 44 -5.45 -12.47 10.52
C ASP A 44 -5.13 -11.84 11.89
N ARG A 45 -3.85 -11.54 12.14
CA ARG A 45 -3.40 -10.88 13.37
C ARG A 45 -3.83 -9.42 13.43
N ILE A 46 -3.83 -8.74 12.29
CA ILE A 46 -4.29 -7.36 12.17
C ILE A 46 -5.81 -7.30 12.33
N ASP A 47 -6.53 -8.20 11.68
CA ASP A 47 -7.99 -8.23 11.62
C ASP A 47 -8.62 -8.73 12.92
N GLY A 48 -7.86 -9.43 13.76
CA GLY A 48 -8.24 -9.74 15.14
C GLY A 48 -7.98 -8.63 16.16
N ALA A 49 -7.35 -7.51 15.78
CA ALA A 49 -7.03 -6.43 16.71
C ALA A 49 -8.23 -5.50 16.98
N PRO A 50 -8.28 -4.81 18.14
CA PRO A 50 -9.39 -3.90 18.47
C PRO A 50 -9.62 -2.78 17.45
N ASN A 51 -8.58 -2.40 16.70
CA ASN A 51 -8.63 -1.30 15.72
C ASN A 51 -8.79 -1.82 14.27
N ALA A 52 -9.08 -3.10 14.06
CA ALA A 52 -9.10 -3.76 12.74
C ALA A 52 -9.91 -2.99 11.70
N THR A 53 -11.15 -2.62 11.98
CA THR A 53 -12.03 -1.91 11.04
C THR A 53 -11.50 -0.52 10.67
N ALA A 54 -10.93 0.22 11.64
CA ALA A 54 -10.32 1.52 11.36
C ALA A 54 -9.06 1.37 10.49
N TRP A 55 -8.26 0.34 10.74
CA TRP A 55 -7.10 0.00 9.93
C TRP A 55 -7.48 -0.50 8.54
N ALA A 56 -8.58 -1.23 8.39
CA ALA A 56 -9.13 -1.66 7.11
C ALA A 56 -9.53 -0.46 6.24
N SER A 57 -10.34 0.45 6.79
CA SER A 57 -10.74 1.71 6.14
C SER A 57 -9.52 2.54 5.71
N THR A 58 -8.55 2.68 6.60
CA THR A 58 -7.33 3.46 6.32
C THR A 58 -6.44 2.76 5.29
N THR A 59 -6.36 1.42 5.31
CA THR A 59 -5.61 0.64 4.30
C THR A 59 -6.26 0.79 2.92
N TRP A 60 -7.59 0.65 2.84
CA TRP A 60 -8.34 0.88 1.61
C TRP A 60 -8.04 2.27 1.03
N ARG A 61 -8.19 3.33 1.84
CA ARG A 61 -7.86 4.70 1.42
C ARG A 61 -6.43 4.83 0.88
N GLY A 62 -5.46 4.19 1.53
CA GLY A 62 -4.07 4.20 1.09
C GLY A 62 -3.84 3.50 -0.26
N LEU A 63 -4.45 2.33 -0.46
CA LEU A 63 -4.38 1.58 -1.71
C LEU A 63 -5.07 2.34 -2.85
N THR A 64 -6.24 2.92 -2.61
CA THR A 64 -6.94 3.79 -3.57
C THR A 64 -6.08 4.99 -3.95
N ALA A 65 -5.46 5.67 -2.99
CA ALA A 65 -4.58 6.80 -3.27
C ALA A 65 -3.38 6.42 -4.17
N LEU A 66 -2.77 5.25 -3.96
CA LEU A 66 -1.69 4.76 -4.83
C LEU A 66 -2.19 4.47 -6.26
N ALA A 67 -3.39 3.91 -6.39
CA ALA A 67 -4.00 3.63 -7.70
C ALA A 67 -4.38 4.93 -8.44
N ASP A 68 -4.99 5.89 -7.75
CA ASP A 68 -5.35 7.20 -8.31
C ASP A 68 -4.10 7.98 -8.74
N TYR A 69 -3.02 7.92 -7.95
CA TYR A 69 -1.74 8.51 -8.35
C TYR A 69 -1.23 7.92 -9.67
N ALA A 70 -1.21 6.59 -9.81
CA ALA A 70 -0.78 5.94 -11.04
C ALA A 70 -1.71 6.27 -12.23
N ARG A 71 -3.02 6.41 -11.99
CA ARG A 71 -3.97 6.89 -12.99
C ARG A 71 -3.62 8.31 -13.45
N ASP A 72 -3.39 9.23 -12.52
CA ASP A 72 -3.10 10.63 -12.84
C ASP A 72 -1.79 10.78 -13.63
N VAL A 73 -0.76 10.00 -13.30
CA VAL A 73 0.49 9.96 -14.09
C VAL A 73 0.20 9.48 -15.51
N ARG A 74 -0.55 8.38 -15.66
CA ARG A 74 -0.76 7.71 -16.94
C ARG A 74 -1.76 8.43 -17.85
N GLU A 75 -2.83 8.97 -17.30
CA GLU A 75 -3.99 9.47 -18.05
C GLU A 75 -4.10 10.99 -18.04
N HIS A 76 -3.53 11.65 -17.03
CA HIS A 76 -3.67 13.09 -16.82
C HIS A 76 -2.32 13.83 -16.89
N GLY A 77 -1.23 13.10 -17.17
CA GLY A 77 0.09 13.67 -17.39
C GLY A 77 0.70 14.29 -16.13
N PHE A 78 0.30 13.84 -14.94
CA PHE A 78 0.91 14.30 -13.69
C PHE A 78 2.42 14.02 -13.70
N THR A 79 3.21 14.99 -13.24
CA THR A 79 4.67 14.86 -13.10
C THR A 79 5.08 15.04 -11.65
N GLY A 80 5.87 14.10 -11.13
CA GLY A 80 6.34 14.08 -9.75
C GLY A 80 6.06 12.76 -9.04
N GLY A 81 6.62 12.59 -7.84
CA GLY A 81 6.41 11.39 -7.02
C GLY A 81 5.14 11.45 -6.18
N PHE A 82 4.73 10.29 -5.66
CA PHE A 82 3.52 10.12 -4.85
C PHE A 82 3.36 11.13 -3.70
N TRP A 83 4.45 11.50 -3.00
CA TRP A 83 4.39 12.53 -1.95
C TRP A 83 3.89 13.87 -2.47
N HIS A 84 4.45 14.33 -3.60
CA HIS A 84 4.08 15.61 -4.19
C HIS A 84 2.62 15.59 -4.64
N TRP A 85 2.20 14.48 -5.26
CA TRP A 85 0.81 14.25 -5.64
C TRP A 85 -0.14 14.33 -4.43
N CYS A 86 0.22 13.70 -3.31
CA CYS A 86 -0.57 13.74 -2.08
C CYS A 86 -0.69 15.17 -1.50
N VAL A 87 0.35 15.99 -1.60
CA VAL A 87 0.29 17.41 -1.17
C VAL A 87 -0.71 18.20 -2.02
N GLN A 88 -0.78 17.94 -3.33
CA GLN A 88 -1.70 18.64 -4.23
C GLN A 88 -3.15 18.16 -4.09
N GLN A 89 -3.36 16.83 -4.03
CA GLN A 89 -4.71 16.24 -4.08
C GLN A 89 -5.36 16.04 -2.71
N GLY A 90 -4.58 15.95 -1.63
CA GLY A 90 -5.08 15.68 -0.28
C GLY A 90 -5.55 14.23 -0.03
N SER A 91 -5.38 13.32 -1.00
CA SER A 91 -5.89 11.94 -0.96
C SER A 91 -5.25 11.09 0.16
N TRP A 92 -3.99 11.32 0.50
CA TRP A 92 -3.29 10.71 1.64
C TRP A 92 -2.45 11.75 2.40
N PRO A 93 -2.32 11.68 3.74
CA PRO A 93 -1.52 12.64 4.48
C PRO A 93 -0.02 12.51 4.14
N ALA A 94 0.52 13.51 3.45
CA ALA A 94 1.94 13.64 3.14
C ALA A 94 2.73 14.13 4.37
N THR A 95 2.80 13.29 5.41
CA THR A 95 3.55 13.58 6.63
C THR A 95 4.47 12.40 6.98
N PRO A 96 5.61 12.62 7.65
CA PRO A 96 6.49 11.51 8.06
C PRO A 96 5.82 10.48 8.99
N LYS A 97 4.70 10.84 9.63
CA LYS A 97 3.90 9.94 10.47
C LYS A 97 3.04 8.98 9.66
N LYS A 98 2.68 9.34 8.43
CA LYS A 98 1.72 8.60 7.57
C LYS A 98 2.35 8.06 6.28
N LEU A 99 3.42 8.68 5.81
CA LEU A 99 4.10 8.35 4.55
C LEU A 99 5.62 8.44 4.73
N ALA A 100 6.33 7.45 4.23
CA ALA A 100 7.78 7.50 4.06
C ALA A 100 8.10 7.20 2.60
N MET A 101 8.84 8.08 1.93
CA MET A 101 9.35 7.82 0.57
C MET A 101 10.75 7.19 0.57
N SER A 102 11.39 7.14 1.73
CA SER A 102 12.69 6.51 1.94
C SER A 102 12.73 5.81 3.29
N GLU A 103 13.54 4.75 3.38
CA GLU A 103 13.88 4.10 4.64
C GLU A 103 14.93 4.89 5.40
N SER A 104 14.86 4.83 6.74
CA SER A 104 15.85 5.49 7.60
C SER A 104 17.26 4.97 7.29
N GLN A 105 18.27 5.82 7.48
CA GLN A 105 19.67 5.41 7.27
C GLN A 105 20.06 4.21 8.14
N THR A 106 19.52 4.12 9.36
CA THR A 106 19.74 3.00 10.27
C THR A 106 19.20 1.68 9.72
N VAL A 107 17.99 1.69 9.12
CA VAL A 107 17.41 0.51 8.48
C VAL A 107 18.17 0.14 7.20
N ALA A 108 18.54 1.14 6.39
CA ALA A 108 19.25 0.92 5.14
C ALA A 108 20.67 0.35 5.34
N ASN A 109 21.37 0.76 6.39
CA ASN A 109 22.76 0.37 6.64
C ASN A 109 22.90 -0.96 7.41
N ASN A 110 21.80 -1.61 7.79
CA ASN A 110 21.81 -2.90 8.48
C ASN A 110 21.25 -3.99 7.55
N ALA A 111 22.12 -4.92 7.16
CA ALA A 111 21.79 -5.99 6.21
C ALA A 111 20.60 -6.86 6.65
N GLN A 112 20.44 -7.13 7.95
CA GLN A 112 19.33 -7.93 8.45
C GLN A 112 18.00 -7.17 8.37
N MET A 113 18.03 -5.86 8.59
CA MET A 113 16.82 -5.04 8.50
C MET A 113 16.44 -4.72 7.06
N SER A 114 17.41 -4.46 6.19
CA SER A 114 17.16 -4.22 4.77
C SER A 114 16.63 -5.47 4.06
N ALA A 115 17.11 -6.66 4.43
CA ALA A 115 16.59 -7.93 3.92
C ALA A 115 15.08 -8.12 4.20
N LYS A 116 14.56 -7.59 5.32
CA LYS A 116 13.12 -7.64 5.63
C LYS A 116 12.26 -6.71 4.76
N ARG A 117 12.87 -5.88 3.91
CA ARG A 117 12.20 -4.98 2.95
C ARG A 117 12.43 -5.42 1.50
N VAL A 118 13.00 -6.61 1.31
CA VAL A 118 13.04 -7.27 0.01
C VAL A 118 11.75 -8.05 -0.15
N PHE A 119 10.94 -7.64 -1.12
CA PHE A 119 9.63 -8.21 -1.38
C PHE A 119 9.53 -8.72 -2.80
N LYS A 120 8.66 -9.71 -3.02
CA LYS A 120 8.39 -10.25 -4.35
C LYS A 120 7.74 -9.20 -5.24
N VAL A 121 8.21 -9.13 -6.49
CA VAL A 121 7.67 -8.29 -7.56
C VAL A 121 7.58 -9.09 -8.86
N SER A 122 6.83 -8.56 -9.83
CA SER A 122 6.81 -9.14 -11.17
C SER A 122 8.20 -9.05 -11.80
N LYS A 123 8.60 -10.08 -12.57
CA LYS A 123 9.83 -10.05 -13.38
C LYS A 123 9.86 -8.97 -14.45
N ALA A 124 8.68 -8.42 -14.79
CA ALA A 124 8.58 -7.25 -15.67
C ALA A 124 9.14 -5.98 -15.00
N VAL A 125 9.08 -5.89 -13.67
CA VAL A 125 9.63 -4.79 -12.87
C VAL A 125 11.12 -5.02 -12.63
N ASP A 126 11.48 -6.14 -11.99
CA ASP A 126 12.87 -6.53 -11.72
C ASP A 126 13.11 -8.00 -12.13
N PRO A 127 14.13 -8.31 -12.98
CA PRO A 127 14.39 -9.67 -13.45
C PRO A 127 14.61 -10.72 -12.35
N SER A 128 15.10 -10.31 -11.17
CA SER A 128 15.30 -11.21 -10.02
C SER A 128 13.97 -11.72 -9.44
N GLY A 129 12.86 -10.99 -9.66
CA GLY A 129 11.56 -11.26 -9.08
C GLY A 129 11.40 -10.74 -7.65
N GLU A 130 12.39 -10.02 -7.13
CA GLU A 130 12.35 -9.38 -5.81
C GLU A 130 12.91 -7.96 -5.88
N MET A 131 12.48 -7.10 -4.95
CA MET A 131 12.93 -5.71 -4.90
C MET A 131 13.01 -5.22 -3.46
N PHE A 132 14.08 -4.50 -3.16
CA PHE A 132 14.16 -3.71 -1.95
C PHE A 132 13.25 -2.47 -2.04
N MET A 133 12.13 -2.47 -1.32
CA MET A 133 11.18 -1.35 -1.31
C MET A 133 11.40 -0.46 -0.09
N ARG A 134 11.54 0.84 -0.34
CA ARG A 134 11.74 1.83 0.73
C ARG A 134 10.51 2.65 1.06
N ALA A 135 9.65 2.88 0.06
CA ALA A 135 8.47 3.69 0.22
C ALA A 135 7.38 2.88 0.93
N HIS A 136 6.74 3.46 1.94
CA HIS A 136 5.66 2.81 2.66
C HIS A 136 4.64 3.75 3.28
N LEU A 137 3.40 3.29 3.34
CA LEU A 137 2.31 3.91 4.09
C LEU A 137 2.31 3.39 5.53
N LYS A 138 1.97 4.28 6.46
CA LYS A 138 1.80 4.00 7.88
C LYS A 138 0.31 4.08 8.21
N ILE A 139 -0.33 2.93 8.33
CA ILE A 139 -1.79 2.86 8.48
C ILE A 139 -2.23 3.43 9.83
N SER A 140 -1.48 3.15 10.90
CA SER A 140 -1.72 3.75 12.23
C SER A 140 -0.61 4.72 12.63
N GLU A 141 -0.99 5.84 13.25
CA GLU A 141 -0.08 6.66 14.05
C GLU A 141 0.11 6.04 15.43
N GLY A 142 1.23 6.31 16.10
CA GLY A 142 1.54 5.79 17.44
C GLY A 142 2.37 4.50 17.48
N GLY A 143 2.52 3.80 16.35
CA GLY A 143 3.33 2.58 16.26
C GLY A 143 2.62 1.35 16.83
N GLY A 144 3.40 0.39 17.33
CA GLY A 144 2.92 -0.92 17.78
C GLY A 144 3.19 -2.02 16.76
N ASP A 145 3.36 -3.24 17.27
CA ASP A 145 3.78 -4.39 16.46
C ASP A 145 2.74 -4.80 15.42
N LEU A 146 1.44 -4.63 15.74
CA LEU A 146 0.34 -4.92 14.82
C LEU A 146 -0.03 -3.74 13.90
N ALA A 147 0.54 -2.54 14.10
CA ALA A 147 0.20 -1.39 13.27
C ALA A 147 0.56 -1.67 11.80
N PRO A 148 -0.40 -1.65 10.86
CA PRO A 148 -0.12 -2.10 9.50
C PRO A 148 0.81 -1.15 8.75
N ARG A 149 1.66 -1.73 7.90
CA ARG A 149 2.49 -1.05 6.91
C ARG A 149 2.13 -1.53 5.51
N VAL A 150 2.15 -0.61 4.55
CA VAL A 150 2.00 -0.94 3.12
C VAL A 150 3.26 -0.49 2.40
N TYR A 151 4.13 -1.42 2.00
CA TYR A 151 5.33 -1.10 1.21
C TYR A 151 5.03 -1.16 -0.27
N PHE A 152 5.56 -0.19 -1.02
CA PHE A 152 5.32 -0.09 -2.44
C PHE A 152 6.54 0.40 -3.23
N HIS A 153 6.49 0.13 -4.53
CA HIS A 153 7.39 0.62 -5.55
C HIS A 153 6.57 1.38 -6.61
N ASP A 154 7.08 2.56 -6.97
CA ASP A 154 6.51 3.42 -8.00
C ASP A 154 7.18 3.11 -9.34
N ASP A 155 6.48 2.38 -10.21
CA ASP A 155 6.90 2.05 -11.58
C ASP A 155 6.01 2.80 -12.61
N THR A 156 5.41 3.93 -12.21
CA THR A 156 4.51 4.72 -13.06
C THR A 156 5.24 5.35 -14.26
N GLY A 157 6.50 5.75 -14.06
CA GLY A 157 7.40 6.18 -15.15
C GLY A 157 8.19 5.04 -15.80
N GLY A 158 7.95 3.79 -15.41
CA GLY A 158 8.73 2.63 -15.84
C GLY A 158 7.94 1.65 -16.70
N LYS A 159 8.31 0.37 -16.66
CA LYS A 159 7.89 -0.63 -17.66
C LYS A 159 6.42 -1.00 -17.58
N THR A 160 5.83 -0.94 -16.38
CA THR A 160 4.45 -1.36 -16.16
C THR A 160 3.47 -0.19 -16.08
N GLY A 161 3.95 1.04 -15.85
CA GLY A 161 3.09 2.21 -15.63
C GLY A 161 2.19 2.10 -14.40
N CYS A 162 2.56 1.26 -13.43
CA CYS A 162 1.75 0.94 -12.25
C CYS A 162 2.53 1.19 -10.95
N VAL A 163 1.80 1.28 -9.84
CA VAL A 163 2.39 1.10 -8.50
C VAL A 163 2.34 -0.37 -8.11
N HIS A 164 3.40 -0.90 -7.51
CA HIS A 164 3.50 -2.29 -7.04
C HIS A 164 3.60 -2.34 -5.53
N VAL A 165 2.67 -3.05 -4.88
CA VAL A 165 2.71 -3.28 -3.44
C VAL A 165 3.49 -4.56 -3.17
N GLY A 166 4.59 -4.46 -2.42
CA GLY A 166 5.40 -5.62 -2.02
C GLY A 166 4.97 -6.24 -0.70
N PHE A 167 4.32 -5.46 0.17
CA PHE A 167 3.93 -5.91 1.51
C PHE A 167 2.74 -5.12 2.06
N VAL A 168 1.79 -5.83 2.65
CA VAL A 168 0.72 -5.35 3.53
C VAL A 168 0.72 -6.27 4.74
N GLY A 169 1.06 -5.75 5.91
CA GLY A 169 1.18 -6.58 7.09
C GLY A 169 1.64 -5.83 8.33
N PRO A 170 1.78 -6.54 9.46
CA PRO A 170 2.07 -5.93 10.74
C PRO A 170 3.53 -5.46 10.82
N HIS A 171 3.74 -4.38 11.57
CA HIS A 171 5.05 -3.75 11.71
C HIS A 171 6.13 -4.68 12.30
N TYR A 172 5.79 -5.69 13.11
CA TYR A 172 6.81 -6.62 13.65
C TYR A 172 7.55 -7.42 12.59
N LEU A 173 6.97 -7.61 11.39
CA LEU A 173 7.63 -8.26 10.26
C LEU A 173 8.64 -7.33 9.56
N VAL A 174 8.46 -6.03 9.72
CA VAL A 174 9.28 -4.95 9.15
C VAL A 174 9.76 -4.01 10.26
N PRO A 175 10.45 -4.53 11.29
CA PRO A 175 10.79 -3.76 12.47
C PRO A 175 11.87 -2.73 12.15
N ASN A 176 11.74 -1.55 12.73
CA ASN A 176 12.83 -0.58 12.78
C ASN A 176 13.76 -0.90 13.97
N THR A 177 14.96 -0.33 14.01
CA THR A 177 15.70 -0.22 15.27
C THR A 177 14.77 0.47 16.26
N LYS A 178 14.39 -0.23 17.33
CA LYS A 178 13.71 0.40 18.45
C LYS A 178 14.51 1.67 18.82
N ALA A 179 13.81 2.79 18.99
CA ALA A 179 14.37 3.90 19.75
C ALA A 179 14.59 3.42 21.19
#